data_AF-A0AA51DUV9-F1
#
_entry.id   AF-A0AA51DUV9-F1
#
_cell.length_a   1.000
_cell.length_b   1.000
_cell.length_c   1.000
_cell.angle_alpha   90.00
_cell.angle_beta   90.00
_cell.angle_gamma   90.00
#
_symmetry.space_group_name_H-M   'P 1'
#
loop_
_entity.id
_entity.type
_entity.pdbx_description
1 polymer ?
#
loop_
_entity_poly.entity_id
_entity_poly.type
_entity_poly.pdbx_seq_one_letter_code
_entity_poly.pdbx_strand_id
1 'polypeptide(L)'
;MKIQLIRVLAAFIAGGIVMILHEFPKAYIYNRLNPTQDIKRKRGIYKLHHYIDPIGIILCITNQAGFSKPYMYRIKDKKTNLILGMTGLITLLVIFMVSMAILRYGIGVNSNLNYSETISINELILQFITVYIALISISMFIVNLFPISTFDMGLCIAGKSPSKYFVIIQNDYFIKMVLLLVIMFQFITSFSTLIMSSFL
;
A
#
# COMPACT_ATOMS: atom_id res chain seq x y z
N MET A 1 3.54 28.54 2.37
CA MET A 1 2.61 27.84 3.29
C MET A 1 1.47 27.11 2.58
N LYS A 2 0.68 27.76 1.69
CA LYS A 2 -0.47 27.12 1.01
C LYS A 2 -0.13 25.81 0.26
N ILE A 3 0.96 25.78 -0.50
CA ILE A 3 1.40 24.61 -1.28
C ILE A 3 1.85 23.43 -0.40
N GLN A 4 2.53 23.70 0.72
CA GLN A 4 2.94 22.67 1.67
C GLN A 4 1.72 22.00 2.32
N LEU A 5 0.72 22.80 2.69
CA LEU A 5 -0.54 22.29 3.23
C LEU A 5 -1.25 21.39 2.21
N ILE A 6 -1.31 21.82 0.95
CA ILE A 6 -1.88 21.02 -0.15
C ILE A 6 -1.15 19.68 -0.30
N ARG A 7 0.20 19.68 -0.24
CA ARG A 7 0.99 18.44 -0.34
C ARG A 7 0.71 17.47 0.80
N VAL A 8 0.66 17.96 2.04
CA VAL A 8 0.36 17.13 3.22
C VAL A 8 -1.05 16.54 3.12
N LEU A 9 -2.01 17.38 2.73
CA LEU A 9 -3.40 16.96 2.57
C LEU A 9 -3.55 15.94 1.43
N ALA A 10 -2.86 16.15 0.31
CA ALA A 10 -2.83 15.20 -0.80
C ALA A 10 -2.19 13.86 -0.39
N ALA A 11 -1.08 13.87 0.36
CA ALA A 11 -0.43 12.66 0.86
C ALA A 11 -1.31 11.90 1.86
N PHE A 12 -2.04 12.61 2.74
CA PHE A 12 -3.00 12.01 3.66
C PHE A 12 -4.14 11.31 2.91
N ILE A 13 -4.75 12.00 1.93
CA ILE A 13 -5.82 11.44 1.10
C ILE A 13 -5.32 10.24 0.30
N ALA A 14 -4.19 10.39 -0.40
CA ALA A 14 -3.59 9.34 -1.19
C ALA A 14 -3.25 8.10 -0.35
N GLY A 15 -2.65 8.29 0.83
CA GLY A 15 -2.32 7.20 1.75
C GLY A 15 -3.56 6.43 2.21
N GLY A 16 -4.63 7.13 2.60
CA GLY A 16 -5.89 6.49 2.97
C GLY A 16 -6.53 5.71 1.82
N ILE A 17 -6.53 6.28 0.60
CA ILE A 17 -7.05 5.61 -0.60
C ILE A 17 -6.26 4.34 -0.90
N VAL A 18 -4.92 4.41 -0.92
CA VAL A 18 -4.07 3.25 -1.23
C VAL A 18 -4.27 2.13 -0.20
N MET A 19 -4.35 2.45 1.09
CA MET A 19 -4.60 1.44 2.13
C MET A 19 -5.94 0.73 1.95
N ILE A 20 -7.00 1.49 1.65
CA ILE A 20 -8.34 0.92 1.41
C ILE A 20 -8.32 0.03 0.17
N LEU A 21 -7.79 0.54 -0.95
CA LEU A 21 -7.76 -0.19 -2.22
C LEU A 21 -6.86 -1.42 -2.18
N HIS A 22 -5.87 -1.45 -1.29
CA HIS A 22 -5.02 -2.61 -1.06
C HIS A 22 -5.72 -3.71 -0.25
N GLU A 23 -6.38 -3.33 0.85
CA GLU A 23 -6.90 -4.29 1.83
C GLU A 23 -8.33 -4.76 1.50
N PHE A 24 -9.14 -3.92 0.85
CA PHE A 24 -10.50 -4.25 0.46
C PHE A 24 -10.61 -5.47 -0.48
N PRO A 25 -9.80 -5.60 -1.56
CA PRO A 25 -9.83 -6.78 -2.43
C PRO A 25 -9.48 -8.07 -1.69
N LYS A 26 -8.51 -8.03 -0.75
CA LYS A 26 -8.18 -9.19 0.09
C LYS A 26 -9.36 -9.61 0.94
N ALA A 27 -10.02 -8.65 1.59
CA ALA A 27 -11.19 -8.92 2.42
C ALA A 27 -12.36 -9.49 1.59
N TYR A 28 -12.57 -8.97 0.38
CA TYR A 28 -13.55 -9.49 -0.56
C TYR A 28 -13.26 -10.95 -0.96
N ILE A 29 -12.03 -11.25 -1.38
CA ILE A 29 -11.63 -12.62 -1.77
C ILE A 29 -11.72 -13.57 -0.58
N TYR A 30 -11.32 -13.14 0.62
CA TYR A 30 -11.43 -13.94 1.84
C TYR A 30 -12.87 -14.36 2.13
N ASN A 31 -13.83 -13.44 1.98
CA ASN A 31 -15.26 -13.73 2.16
C ASN A 31 -15.79 -14.70 1.10
N ARG A 32 -15.33 -14.57 -0.14
CA ARG A 32 -15.69 -15.49 -1.23
C ARG A 32 -15.15 -16.90 -1.00
N LEU A 33 -13.93 -17.02 -0.49
CA LEU A 33 -13.29 -18.31 -0.17
C LEU A 33 -13.86 -18.97 1.10
N ASN A 34 -14.52 -18.21 1.98
CA ASN A 34 -15.08 -18.70 3.23
C ASN A 34 -16.59 -18.40 3.35
N PRO A 35 -17.43 -19.08 2.57
CA PRO A 35 -18.87 -18.79 2.52
C PRO A 35 -19.60 -19.06 3.84
N THR A 36 -19.04 -19.88 4.73
CA THR A 36 -19.62 -20.25 6.03
C THR A 36 -19.42 -19.22 7.14
N GLN A 37 -18.81 -18.06 6.84
CA GLN A 37 -18.61 -17.01 7.83
C GLN A 37 -19.90 -16.32 8.27
N ASP A 38 -19.93 -15.90 9.54
CA ASP A 38 -21.02 -15.13 10.13
C ASP A 38 -21.35 -13.88 9.30
N ILE A 39 -22.65 -13.67 9.05
CA ILE A 39 -23.17 -12.52 8.28
C ILE A 39 -22.71 -11.17 8.87
N LYS A 40 -22.57 -11.08 10.21
CA LYS A 40 -22.04 -9.88 10.89
C LYS A 40 -20.58 -9.59 10.51
N ARG A 41 -19.74 -10.63 10.35
CA ARG A 41 -18.35 -10.50 9.88
C ARG A 41 -18.28 -10.15 8.40
N LYS A 42 -19.17 -10.72 7.57
CA LYS A 42 -19.29 -10.36 6.15
C LYS A 42 -19.62 -8.87 5.97
N ARG A 43 -20.52 -8.33 6.79
CA ARG A 43 -20.86 -6.90 6.78
C ARG A 43 -19.74 -6.00 7.32
N GLY A 44 -18.87 -6.54 8.17
CA GLY A 44 -17.71 -5.81 8.72
C GLY A 44 -16.68 -5.37 7.67
N ILE A 45 -16.60 -6.07 6.54
CA ILE A 45 -15.67 -5.79 5.43
C ILE A 45 -15.92 -4.42 4.79
N TYR A 46 -17.17 -3.93 4.82
CA TYR A 46 -17.53 -2.63 4.25
C TYR A 46 -17.15 -1.44 5.16
N LYS A 47 -16.61 -1.69 6.36
CA LYS A 47 -16.13 -0.65 7.26
C LYS A 47 -14.72 -0.21 6.84
N LEU A 48 -14.65 0.66 5.82
CA LEU A 48 -13.39 1.13 5.21
C LEU A 48 -12.41 1.75 6.21
N HIS A 49 -12.91 2.39 7.27
CA HIS A 49 -12.07 2.99 8.33
C HIS A 49 -11.21 1.95 9.08
N HIS A 50 -11.56 0.67 9.02
CA HIS A 50 -10.82 -0.38 9.72
C HIS A 50 -9.48 -0.73 9.04
N TYR A 51 -9.35 -0.43 7.74
CA TYR A 51 -8.14 -0.73 6.96
C TYR A 51 -7.06 0.34 7.11
N ILE A 52 -7.45 1.52 7.59
CA ILE A 52 -6.56 2.65 7.76
C ILE A 52 -5.77 2.45 9.06
N ASP A 53 -4.44 2.38 8.95
CA ASP A 53 -3.54 2.40 10.09
C ASP A 53 -3.10 3.84 10.40
N PRO A 54 -3.35 4.38 11.62
CA PRO A 54 -2.86 5.69 12.00
C PRO A 54 -1.34 5.84 11.89
N ILE A 55 -0.56 4.82 12.25
CA ILE A 55 0.90 4.82 12.15
C ILE A 55 1.31 4.76 10.67
N GLY A 56 0.62 3.92 9.90
CA GLY A 56 0.81 3.83 8.45
C GLY A 56 0.60 5.18 7.76
N ILE A 57 -0.44 5.93 8.12
CA ILE A 57 -0.71 7.26 7.54
C ILE A 57 0.41 8.23 7.88
N ILE A 58 0.89 8.24 9.14
CA ILE A 58 2.00 9.11 9.54
C ILE A 58 3.21 8.82 8.67
N LEU A 59 3.53 7.54 8.43
CA LEU A 59 4.63 7.14 7.56
C LEU A 59 4.40 7.47 6.08
N CYS A 60 3.16 7.43 5.59
CA CYS A 60 2.81 7.93 4.25
C CYS A 60 3.05 9.44 4.11
N ILE A 61 2.77 10.22 5.16
CA ILE A 61 2.96 11.69 5.12
C ILE A 61 4.45 12.04 5.24
N THR A 62 5.18 11.40 6.15
CA THR A 62 6.58 11.76 6.45
C THR A 62 7.56 11.17 5.45
N ASN A 63 7.41 9.87 5.13
CA ASN A 63 8.37 9.12 4.33
C ASN A 63 7.76 8.58 3.03
N GLN A 64 6.46 8.78 2.76
CA GLN A 64 5.78 8.27 1.55
C GLN A 64 5.87 6.73 1.42
N ALA A 65 6.10 6.05 2.54
CA ALA A 65 6.24 4.60 2.65
C ALA A 65 5.52 4.13 3.91
N GLY A 66 4.25 3.75 3.76
CA GLY A 66 3.40 3.26 4.85
C GLY A 66 2.99 1.80 4.67
N PHE A 67 2.17 1.33 5.61
CA PHE A 67 1.53 0.01 5.59
C PHE A 67 0.06 0.15 6.01
N SER A 68 -0.80 -0.78 5.56
CA SER A 68 -2.20 -0.85 5.96
C SER A 68 -2.35 -1.66 7.25
N LYS A 69 -3.48 -1.47 7.94
CA LYS A 69 -3.86 -2.33 9.06
C LYS A 69 -4.41 -3.64 8.48
N PRO A 70 -3.79 -4.80 8.78
CA PRO A 70 -4.25 -6.07 8.25
C PRO A 70 -5.62 -6.40 8.85
N TYR A 71 -6.57 -6.82 8.01
CA TYR A 71 -7.84 -7.33 8.52
C TYR A 71 -7.58 -8.65 9.27
N MET A 72 -8.26 -8.87 10.41
CA MET A 72 -8.07 -10.09 11.21
C MET A 72 -8.65 -11.32 10.50
N TYR A 73 -7.87 -11.89 9.59
CA TYR A 73 -8.21 -13.13 8.90
C TYR A 73 -7.95 -14.33 9.81
N ARG A 74 -8.97 -15.15 10.07
CA ARG A 74 -8.81 -16.46 10.74
C ARG A 74 -8.59 -17.53 9.67
N ILE A 75 -7.39 -17.53 9.11
CA ILE A 75 -7.06 -18.40 7.97
C ILE A 75 -6.62 -19.76 8.50
N LYS A 76 -7.40 -20.79 8.17
CA LYS A 76 -7.06 -22.20 8.48
C LYS A 76 -6.29 -22.86 7.34
N ASP A 77 -6.51 -22.39 6.11
CA ASP A 77 -6.02 -23.07 4.90
C ASP A 77 -4.81 -22.37 4.28
N LYS A 78 -3.80 -23.18 3.96
CA LYS A 78 -2.56 -22.74 3.30
C LYS A 78 -2.82 -22.05 1.94
N LYS A 79 -3.76 -22.59 1.16
CA LYS A 79 -4.12 -22.03 -0.16
C LYS A 79 -4.73 -20.63 -0.02
N THR A 80 -5.59 -20.43 0.97
CA THR A 80 -6.23 -19.14 1.25
C THR A 80 -5.19 -18.09 1.68
N ASN A 81 -4.22 -18.46 2.52
CA ASN A 81 -3.09 -17.58 2.88
C ASN A 81 -2.33 -17.09 1.64
N LEU A 82 -1.96 -18.02 0.75
CA LEU A 82 -1.21 -17.69 -0.46
C LEU A 82 -2.01 -16.77 -1.39
N ILE A 83 -3.29 -17.10 -1.64
CA ILE A 83 -4.14 -16.30 -2.51
C ILE A 83 -4.29 -14.87 -1.97
N LEU A 84 -4.48 -14.69 -0.66
CA LEU A 84 -4.63 -13.37 -0.06
C LEU A 84 -3.35 -12.53 -0.16
N GLY A 85 -2.19 -13.11 0.16
CA GLY A 85 -0.91 -12.42 0.00
C GLY A 85 -0.65 -12.01 -1.46
N MET A 86 -0.86 -12.93 -2.41
CA MET A 86 -0.72 -12.63 -3.84
C MET A 86 -1.71 -11.55 -4.29
N THR A 87 -2.95 -11.57 -3.79
CA THR A 87 -3.96 -10.56 -4.11
C THR A 87 -3.49 -9.18 -3.67
N GLY A 88 -2.95 -9.04 -2.46
CA GLY A 88 -2.44 -7.77 -1.96
C GLY A 88 -1.31 -7.17 -2.78
N LEU A 89 -0.35 -8.02 -3.17
CA LEU A 89 0.77 -7.60 -4.02
C LEU A 89 0.28 -7.18 -5.41
N ILE A 90 -0.64 -7.96 -6.00
CA ILE A 90 -1.21 -7.66 -7.31
C ILE A 90 -2.02 -6.36 -7.27
N THR A 91 -2.82 -6.12 -6.21
CA THR A 91 -3.64 -4.91 -6.13
C THR A 91 -2.79 -3.65 -6.06
N LEU A 92 -1.69 -3.67 -5.31
CA LEU A 92 -0.75 -2.54 -5.26
C LEU A 92 -0.09 -2.27 -6.61
N LEU A 93 0.34 -3.32 -7.32
CA LEU A 93 0.89 -3.18 -8.66
C LEU A 93 -0.13 -2.60 -9.65
N VAL A 94 -1.39 -3.05 -9.60
CA VAL A 94 -2.46 -2.52 -10.45
C VAL A 94 -2.72 -1.04 -10.14
N ILE A 95 -2.81 -0.66 -8.86
CA ILE A 95 -2.98 0.75 -8.44
C ILE A 95 -1.83 1.60 -8.98
N PHE A 96 -0.58 1.12 -8.85
CA PHE A 96 0.59 1.80 -9.38
C PHE A 96 0.50 1.99 -10.90
N MET A 97 0.27 0.92 -11.66
CA MET A 97 0.21 0.96 -13.13
C MET A 97 -0.90 1.88 -13.65
N VAL A 98 -2.08 1.82 -13.03
CA VAL A 98 -3.21 2.71 -13.39
C VAL A 98 -2.86 4.17 -13.09
N SER A 99 -2.26 4.45 -11.93
CA SER A 99 -1.87 5.82 -11.55
C SER A 99 -0.79 6.37 -12.48
N MET A 100 0.19 5.54 -12.87
CA MET A 100 1.21 5.91 -13.85
C MET A 100 0.63 6.16 -15.24
N ALA A 101 -0.32 5.35 -15.69
CA ALA A 101 -1.01 5.57 -16.96
C ALA A 101 -1.77 6.91 -16.96
N ILE A 102 -2.43 7.26 -15.85
CA ILE A 102 -3.11 8.55 -15.69
C ILE A 102 -2.09 9.71 -15.72
N LEU A 103 -0.95 9.58 -15.04
CA LEU A 103 0.10 10.62 -15.04
C LEU A 103 0.68 10.86 -16.43
N ARG A 104 0.95 9.77 -17.18
CA ARG A 104 1.60 9.83 -18.49
C ARG A 104 0.65 10.25 -19.61
N TYR A 105 -0.54 9.66 -19.69
CA TYR A 105 -1.48 9.89 -20.79
C TYR A 105 -2.59 10.89 -20.46
N GLY A 106 -2.99 11.01 -19.19
CA GLY A 106 -4.07 11.89 -18.77
C GLY A 106 -3.60 13.31 -18.43
N ILE A 107 -2.57 13.42 -17.59
CA ILE A 107 -2.08 14.71 -17.08
C ILE A 107 -0.90 15.24 -17.93
N GLY A 108 -0.21 14.39 -18.68
CA GLY A 108 0.89 14.79 -19.57
C GLY A 108 2.13 15.26 -18.81
N VAL A 109 2.40 14.67 -17.63
CA VAL A 109 3.59 15.00 -16.85
C VAL A 109 4.82 14.43 -17.56
N ASN A 110 5.64 15.30 -18.19
CA ASN A 110 6.93 14.90 -18.74
C ASN A 110 7.98 14.69 -17.64
N SER A 111 8.98 13.86 -17.94
CA SER A 111 10.10 13.45 -17.07
C SER A 111 10.84 14.56 -16.34
N ASN A 112 10.75 15.81 -16.80
CA ASN A 112 11.40 16.96 -16.18
C ASN A 112 10.60 17.64 -15.04
N LEU A 113 9.39 17.16 -14.69
CA LEU A 113 8.54 17.78 -13.65
C LEU A 113 8.40 19.31 -13.83
N ASN A 114 8.49 19.81 -15.07
CA ASN A 114 8.42 21.23 -15.35
C ASN A 114 6.98 21.68 -15.19
N TYR A 115 6.75 22.48 -14.15
CA TYR A 115 5.46 23.09 -13.84
C TYR A 115 5.16 24.15 -14.90
N SER A 116 4.07 23.99 -15.65
CA SER A 116 3.53 25.14 -16.38
C SER A 116 2.95 26.12 -15.36
N GLU A 117 3.41 27.37 -15.40
CA GLU A 117 3.06 28.40 -14.40
C GLU A 117 1.59 28.85 -14.47
N THR A 118 0.77 28.24 -15.33
CA THR A 118 -0.63 28.59 -15.60
C THR A 118 -1.63 27.49 -15.22
N ILE A 119 -1.31 26.65 -14.24
CA ILE A 119 -2.19 25.56 -13.79
C ILE A 119 -3.19 26.05 -12.74
N SER A 120 -4.46 25.66 -12.87
CA SER A 120 -5.49 25.95 -11.87
C SER A 120 -5.24 25.20 -10.56
N ILE A 121 -5.66 25.76 -9.42
CA ILE A 121 -5.46 25.13 -8.09
C ILE A 121 -6.05 23.71 -8.03
N ASN A 122 -7.16 23.46 -8.74
CA ASN A 122 -7.84 22.17 -8.75
C ASN A 122 -7.02 21.09 -9.48
N GLU A 123 -6.44 21.44 -10.62
CA GLU A 123 -5.57 20.55 -11.40
C GLU A 123 -4.29 20.22 -10.62
N LEU A 124 -3.72 21.21 -9.93
CA LEU A 124 -2.54 21.04 -9.07
C LEU A 124 -2.82 20.03 -7.93
N ILE A 125 -3.99 20.13 -7.29
CA ILE A 125 -4.41 19.19 -6.23
C ILE A 125 -4.56 17.78 -6.79
N LEU A 126 -5.26 17.63 -7.91
CA LEU A 126 -5.46 16.34 -8.56
C LEU A 126 -4.13 15.69 -8.96
N GLN A 127 -3.21 16.48 -9.53
CA GLN A 127 -1.88 16.02 -9.90
C GLN A 127 -1.10 15.54 -8.68
N PHE A 128 -1.06 16.31 -7.59
CA PHE A 128 -0.37 15.87 -6.37
C PHE A 128 -0.95 14.58 -5.81
N ILE A 129 -2.29 14.46 -5.74
CA ILE A 129 -2.94 13.24 -5.26
C ILE A 129 -2.52 12.05 -6.12
N THR A 130 -2.57 12.16 -7.45
CA THR A 130 -2.21 11.05 -8.36
C THR A 130 -0.73 10.66 -8.22
N VAL A 131 0.18 11.63 -8.12
CA VAL A 131 1.61 11.38 -7.86
C VAL A 131 1.81 10.64 -6.54
N TYR A 132 1.15 11.08 -5.46
CA TYR A 132 1.27 10.40 -4.17
C TYR A 132 0.62 9.02 -4.17
N ILE A 133 -0.48 8.78 -4.91
CA ILE A 133 -1.06 7.44 -5.05
C ILE A 133 -0.05 6.51 -5.74
N ALA A 134 0.56 6.95 -6.85
CA ALA A 134 1.58 6.16 -7.55
C ALA A 134 2.76 5.86 -6.61
N LEU A 135 3.30 6.88 -5.94
CA LEU A 135 4.47 6.73 -5.10
C LEU A 135 4.20 5.86 -3.85
N ILE A 136 3.09 6.10 -3.15
CA ILE A 136 2.73 5.33 -1.95
C ILE A 136 2.38 3.89 -2.32
N SER A 137 1.72 3.64 -3.47
CA SER A 137 1.39 2.26 -3.87
C SER A 137 2.63 1.42 -4.16
N ILE A 138 3.64 1.95 -4.84
CA ILE A 138 4.90 1.21 -5.08
C ILE A 138 5.73 1.10 -3.79
N SER A 139 5.77 2.13 -2.95
CA SER A 139 6.44 2.05 -1.64
C SER A 139 5.80 1.00 -0.75
N MET A 140 4.46 0.98 -0.67
CA MET A 140 3.72 -0.02 0.10
C MET A 140 3.88 -1.42 -0.48
N PHE A 141 4.04 -1.55 -1.80
CA PHE A 141 4.39 -2.82 -2.44
C PHE A 141 5.75 -3.32 -1.95
N ILE A 142 6.78 -2.47 -1.96
CA ILE A 142 8.12 -2.83 -1.46
C ILE A 142 8.08 -3.18 0.03
N VAL A 143 7.37 -2.41 0.85
CA VAL A 143 7.17 -2.69 2.28
C VAL A 143 6.52 -4.06 2.48
N ASN A 144 5.49 -4.39 1.69
CA ASN A 144 4.79 -5.67 1.79
C ASN A 144 5.59 -6.88 1.27
N LEU A 145 6.74 -6.67 0.60
CA LEU A 145 7.69 -7.73 0.26
C LEU A 145 8.54 -8.16 1.45
N PHE A 146 8.64 -7.35 2.51
CA PHE A 146 9.34 -7.77 3.71
C PHE A 146 8.63 -8.97 4.35
N PRO A 147 9.38 -10.00 4.78
CA PRO A 147 8.81 -11.23 5.34
C PRO A 147 8.35 -11.00 6.79
N ILE A 148 7.38 -10.10 7.00
CA ILE A 148 6.73 -9.87 8.29
C ILE A 148 5.44 -10.67 8.33
N SER A 149 5.14 -11.27 9.47
CA SER A 149 4.00 -12.18 9.65
C SER A 149 2.65 -11.58 9.21
N THR A 150 2.47 -10.28 9.42
CA THR A 150 1.25 -9.52 9.07
C THR A 150 1.20 -9.01 7.63
N PHE A 151 2.31 -9.04 6.90
CA PHE A 151 2.39 -8.52 5.53
C PHE A 151 2.13 -9.61 4.49
N ASP A 152 1.93 -9.20 3.24
CA ASP A 152 1.56 -10.10 2.16
C ASP A 152 2.60 -11.16 1.84
N MET A 153 3.88 -10.81 1.88
CA MET A 153 4.94 -11.81 1.71
C MET A 153 4.93 -12.81 2.88
N GLY A 154 4.61 -12.36 4.10
CA GLY A 154 4.39 -13.25 5.24
C GLY A 154 3.25 -14.24 5.00
N LEU A 155 2.12 -13.77 4.47
CA LEU A 155 0.98 -14.62 4.09
C LEU A 155 1.35 -15.61 2.97
N CYS A 156 2.10 -15.17 1.96
CA CYS A 156 2.62 -16.04 0.90
C CYS A 156 3.52 -17.15 1.46
N ILE A 157 4.42 -16.81 2.40
CA ILE A 157 5.30 -17.79 3.05
C ILE A 157 4.49 -18.73 3.94
N ALA A 158 3.50 -18.24 4.70
CA ALA A 158 2.58 -19.06 5.48
C ALA A 158 1.83 -20.08 4.61
N GLY A 159 1.44 -19.69 3.40
CA GLY A 159 0.78 -20.56 2.44
C GLY A 159 1.71 -21.63 1.84
N LYS A 160 2.96 -21.27 1.52
CA LYS A 160 3.92 -22.21 0.90
C LYS A 160 4.59 -23.14 1.92
N SER A 161 4.99 -22.61 3.07
CA SER A 161 5.76 -23.34 4.07
C SER A 161 5.47 -22.83 5.49
N PRO A 162 4.59 -23.52 6.24
CA PRO A 162 4.29 -23.16 7.62
C PRO A 162 5.49 -23.22 8.57
N SER A 163 6.47 -24.11 8.32
CA SER A 163 7.67 -24.23 9.15
C SER A 163 8.55 -22.99 9.05
N LYS A 164 8.74 -22.45 7.83
CA LYS A 164 9.47 -21.19 7.62
C LYS A 164 8.70 -19.98 8.18
N TYR A 165 7.37 -20.01 8.12
CA TYR A 165 6.53 -18.98 8.73
C TYR A 165 6.69 -18.92 10.25
N PHE A 166 6.87 -20.05 10.93
CA PHE A 166 7.15 -20.06 12.36
C PHE A 166 8.48 -19.36 12.71
N VAL A 167 9.53 -19.55 11.90
CA VAL A 167 10.81 -18.85 12.06
C VAL A 167 10.65 -17.35 11.88
N ILE A 168 9.80 -16.92 10.92
CA ILE A 168 9.47 -15.50 10.74
C ILE A 168 8.78 -14.93 11.97
N ILE A 169 7.81 -15.66 12.54
CA ILE A 169 7.12 -15.22 13.77
C ILE A 169 8.11 -15.10 14.94
N GLN A 170 9.03 -16.06 15.07
CA GLN A 170 10.03 -16.06 16.14
C GLN A 170 10.96 -14.83 16.04
N ASN A 171 11.30 -14.42 14.82
CA ASN A 171 12.20 -13.29 14.55
C ASN A 171 11.45 -12.00 14.17
N ASP A 172 10.14 -11.92 14.40
CA ASP A 172 9.28 -10.84 13.90
C ASP A 172 9.73 -9.45 14.39
N TYR A 173 10.22 -9.37 15.64
CA TYR A 173 10.79 -8.13 16.20
C TYR A 173 12.01 -7.64 15.41
N PHE A 174 12.94 -8.55 15.10
CA PHE A 174 14.15 -8.20 14.35
C PHE A 174 13.82 -7.72 12.93
N ILE A 175 12.89 -8.40 12.25
CA ILE A 175 12.47 -8.03 10.89
C ILE A 175 11.79 -6.65 10.89
N LYS A 176 10.93 -6.37 11.88
CA LYS A 176 10.30 -5.05 12.05
C LYS A 176 11.32 -3.95 12.34
N MET A 177 12.34 -4.24 13.15
CA MET A 177 13.43 -3.30 13.44
C MET A 177 14.21 -2.95 12.17
N VAL A 178 14.55 -3.95 11.34
CA VAL A 178 15.20 -3.74 10.05
C VAL A 178 14.32 -2.88 9.13
N LEU A 179 13.02 -3.20 9.03
CA LEU A 179 12.08 -2.40 8.23
C LEU A 179 12.06 -0.93 8.68
N LEU A 180 11.97 -0.70 10.00
CA LEU A 180 11.95 0.65 10.56
C LEU A 180 13.22 1.43 10.17
N LEU A 181 14.40 0.81 10.29
CA LEU A 181 15.65 1.43 9.86
C LEU A 181 15.63 1.78 8.37
N VAL A 182 15.20 0.84 7.50
CA VAL A 182 15.14 1.06 6.05
C VAL A 182 14.19 2.21 5.70
N ILE A 183 13.07 2.34 6.40
CA ILE A 183 12.13 3.47 6.25
C ILE A 183 12.76 4.78 6.75
N MET A 184 13.44 4.77 7.91
CA MET A 184 14.08 5.96 8.49
C MET A 184 15.19 6.53 7.59
N PHE A 185 15.97 5.66 6.94
CA PHE A 185 16.99 6.06 5.97
C PHE A 185 16.41 6.39 4.58
N GLN A 186 15.08 6.37 4.42
CA GLN A 186 14.37 6.68 3.17
C GLN A 186 14.76 5.82 1.96
N PHE A 187 15.40 4.66 2.17
CA PHE A 187 15.80 3.78 1.08
C PHE A 187 14.60 3.32 0.23
N ILE A 188 13.46 3.04 0.88
CA ILE A 188 12.23 2.65 0.18
C ILE A 188 11.79 3.78 -0.74
N THR A 189 11.71 4.99 -0.23
CA THR A 189 11.23 6.17 -0.95
C THR A 189 12.15 6.54 -2.12
N SER A 190 13.46 6.49 -1.90
CA SER A 190 14.45 6.70 -2.97
C SER A 190 14.34 5.65 -4.08
N PHE A 191 14.13 4.39 -3.72
CA PHE A 191 13.95 3.32 -4.70
C PHE A 191 12.60 3.45 -5.45
N SER A 192 11.53 3.77 -4.73
CA SER A 192 10.20 4.03 -5.30
C SER A 192 10.18 5.18 -6.29
N THR A 193 10.87 6.29 -5.97
CA THR A 193 10.98 7.45 -6.86
C THR A 193 11.81 7.14 -8.10
N LEU A 194 12.89 6.36 -7.97
CA LEU A 194 13.66 5.85 -9.11
C LEU A 194 12.76 5.02 -10.05
N ILE A 195 12.01 4.06 -9.50
CA ILE A 195 11.06 3.26 -10.27
C ILE A 195 10.07 4.20 -10.99
N MET A 196 9.42 5.09 -10.27
CA MET A 196 8.44 6.02 -10.84
C MET A 196 9.03 6.84 -11.99
N SER A 197 10.25 7.36 -11.84
CA SER A 197 10.95 8.13 -12.87
C SER A 197 11.25 7.34 -14.14
N SER A 198 11.41 6.02 -14.04
CA SER A 198 11.65 5.17 -15.22
C SER A 198 10.40 4.91 -16.08
N PHE A 199 9.20 5.15 -15.52
CA PHE A 199 7.91 4.92 -16.21
C PHE A 199 7.26 6.21 -16.76
N LEU A 200 7.71 7.38 -16.30
CA LEU A 200 7.33 8.71 -16.81
C LEU A 200 8.13 9.06 -18.06
#